data_AF-A0A358XM90-F1
#
_entry.id   AF-A0A358XM90-F1
#
_cell.length_a   1.000
_cell.length_b   1.000
_cell.length_c   1.000
_cell.angle_alpha   90.00
_cell.angle_beta   90.00
_cell.angle_gamma   90.00
#
_symmetry.space_group_name_H-M   'P 1'
#
loop_
_entity.id
_entity.type
_entity.pdbx_description
1 polymer ?
#
loop_
_entity_poly.entity_id
_entity_poly.type
_entity_poly.pdbx_seq_one_letter_code
_entity_poly.pdbx_strand_id
1 'polypeptide(L)'
;MPQYSDYIYFGDNLETFDYFHKQVKDILGVDLRFFDSFEAMDMYFQEQEGQFFSVIFYEKSKSLSKDLSRLKKLVQHGKDTLLILIGNDLSRFEKQSYFEAGITNTISPRANADVFETIRKYIRLYIEATTQTEKFETANTSFPQIGIPLGKRLFDIAVSSILILLLSPILAITYIAIKLESKGSAVYKSKRIGSGYYMFDFYKFRSMYPDADKRLKEYMALNQYADASLSVNRSTVATMISDGDAQLFTTDELRDVLIDDDTVVKSSNSAGRQKKAAFFKLEKDPRVTKVGRILRKYSIDELPQLFNVLKGDMSIVGNRPLPLYEAEMLTTDDSVQRFMAPAGITGLWQVEKRGDNGSMSDQERIKLDIDYAQHYSVWMDLKILYKTFSAFIQKADV
;
A
#
# COMPACT_ATOMS: atom_id res chain seq x y z
N MET A 1 20.99 8.27 -20.50
CA MET A 1 21.04 7.04 -19.71
C MET A 1 21.72 7.37 -18.38
N PRO A 2 21.21 6.88 -17.24
CA PRO A 2 21.90 7.09 -15.97
C PRO A 2 23.31 6.54 -16.09
N GLN A 3 24.28 7.33 -15.65
CA GLN A 3 25.71 7.14 -15.93
C GLN A 3 26.34 5.96 -15.15
N TYR A 4 25.51 5.15 -14.47
CA TYR A 4 25.88 4.19 -13.43
C TYR A 4 24.91 3.00 -13.42
N SER A 5 24.72 2.36 -14.58
CA SER A 5 24.00 1.09 -14.67
C SER A 5 24.88 0.01 -15.28
N ASP A 6 24.92 -1.16 -14.64
CA ASP A 6 25.65 -2.32 -15.14
C ASP A 6 24.70 -3.22 -15.93
N TYR A 7 25.17 -3.72 -17.07
CA TYR A 7 24.37 -4.55 -17.97
C TYR A 7 25.00 -5.92 -18.06
N ILE A 8 24.25 -6.92 -17.60
CA ILE A 8 24.76 -8.26 -17.38
C ILE A 8 23.99 -9.27 -18.23
N TYR A 9 24.71 -10.15 -18.88
CA TYR A 9 24.19 -11.37 -19.49
C TYR A 9 24.56 -12.56 -18.61
N PHE A 10 23.56 -13.34 -18.22
CA PHE A 10 23.77 -14.59 -17.49
C PHE A 10 23.24 -15.76 -18.31
N GLY A 11 24.10 -16.70 -18.72
CA GLY A 11 23.72 -17.83 -19.54
C GLY A 11 24.91 -18.63 -20.05
N ASP A 12 24.66 -19.74 -20.73
CA ASP A 12 25.70 -20.63 -21.26
C ASP A 12 25.82 -20.58 -22.79
N ASN A 13 24.93 -19.86 -23.49
CA ASN A 13 24.94 -19.76 -24.95
C ASN A 13 25.71 -18.55 -25.46
N LEU A 14 26.93 -18.79 -25.95
CA LEU A 14 27.80 -17.74 -26.51
C LEU A 14 27.24 -17.08 -27.78
N GLU A 15 26.51 -17.82 -28.64
CA GLU A 15 25.94 -17.22 -29.85
C GLU A 15 24.85 -16.21 -29.50
N THR A 16 24.03 -16.54 -28.50
CA THR A 16 23.00 -15.62 -27.99
C THR A 16 23.63 -14.43 -27.28
N PHE A 17 24.67 -14.64 -26.48
CA PHE A 17 25.44 -13.57 -25.87
C PHE A 17 26.01 -12.61 -26.93
N ASP A 18 26.70 -13.10 -27.95
CA ASP A 18 27.32 -12.26 -28.99
C ASP A 18 26.27 -11.43 -29.73
N TYR A 19 25.11 -12.04 -30.03
CA TYR A 19 24.00 -11.35 -30.65
C TYR A 19 23.45 -10.22 -29.74
N PHE A 20 23.18 -10.53 -28.48
CA PHE A 20 22.67 -9.56 -27.51
C PHE A 20 23.68 -8.45 -27.26
N HIS A 21 24.96 -8.79 -27.10
CA HIS A 21 26.03 -7.82 -26.86
C HIS A 21 26.12 -6.84 -28.02
N LYS A 22 26.02 -7.32 -29.27
CA LYS A 22 25.95 -6.43 -30.43
C LYS A 22 24.73 -5.52 -30.40
N GLN A 23 23.53 -6.06 -30.21
CA GLN A 23 22.29 -5.27 -30.19
C GLN A 23 22.29 -4.23 -29.06
N VAL A 24 22.68 -4.63 -27.84
CA VAL A 24 22.75 -3.76 -26.68
C VAL A 24 23.81 -2.67 -26.88
N LYS A 25 24.96 -3.00 -27.46
CA LYS A 25 25.99 -2.01 -27.81
C LYS A 25 25.50 -1.01 -28.85
N ASP A 26 24.85 -1.47 -29.91
CA ASP A 26 24.37 -0.62 -30.99
C ASP A 26 23.21 0.29 -30.55
N ILE A 27 22.28 -0.21 -29.72
CA ILE A 27 21.02 0.47 -29.36
C ILE A 27 21.12 1.21 -28.02
N LEU A 28 21.69 0.57 -27.00
CA LEU A 28 21.81 1.14 -25.66
C LEU A 28 23.13 1.87 -25.44
N GLY A 29 24.15 1.60 -26.28
CA GLY A 29 25.46 2.24 -26.18
C GLY A 29 26.31 1.74 -25.01
N VAL A 30 26.04 0.52 -24.53
CA VAL A 30 26.69 -0.09 -23.35
C VAL A 30 27.19 -1.49 -23.67
N ASP A 31 28.25 -1.92 -23.01
CA ASP A 31 28.79 -3.27 -23.14
C ASP A 31 28.07 -4.24 -22.18
N LEU A 32 27.73 -5.44 -22.65
CA LEU A 32 27.22 -6.52 -21.80
C LEU A 32 28.38 -7.29 -21.15
N ARG A 33 28.31 -7.43 -19.82
CA ARG A 33 29.19 -8.32 -19.04
C ARG A 33 28.63 -9.74 -19.05
N PHE A 34 29.46 -10.71 -19.39
CA PHE A 34 29.07 -12.13 -19.47
C PHE A 34 29.38 -12.90 -18.18
N PHE A 35 28.42 -13.71 -17.72
CA PHE A 35 28.63 -14.73 -16.70
C PHE A 35 28.00 -16.06 -17.12
N ASP A 36 28.79 -17.14 -17.09
CA ASP A 36 28.37 -18.52 -17.32
C ASP A 36 28.06 -19.30 -16.02
N SER A 37 28.55 -18.81 -14.89
CA SER A 37 28.32 -19.36 -13.55
C SER A 37 27.52 -18.39 -12.69
N PHE A 38 26.49 -18.92 -12.03
CA PHE A 38 25.65 -18.14 -11.12
C PHE A 38 26.45 -17.70 -9.91
N GLU A 39 27.35 -18.56 -9.43
CA GLU A 39 28.21 -18.31 -8.28
C GLU A 39 29.19 -17.15 -8.55
N ALA A 40 29.76 -17.09 -9.76
CA ALA A 40 30.63 -15.99 -10.17
C ALA A 40 29.85 -14.66 -10.26
N MET A 41 28.64 -14.69 -10.80
CA MET A 41 27.77 -13.52 -10.87
C MET A 41 27.32 -13.06 -9.47
N ASP A 42 26.89 -13.97 -8.60
CA ASP A 42 26.45 -13.65 -7.23
C ASP A 42 27.59 -13.07 -6.39
N MET A 43 28.83 -13.58 -6.56
CA MET A 43 30.02 -13.01 -5.93
C MET A 43 30.30 -11.58 -6.41
N TYR A 44 30.17 -11.33 -7.72
CA TYR A 44 30.30 -9.98 -8.28
C TYR A 44 29.26 -9.01 -7.68
N PHE A 45 28.01 -9.46 -7.52
CA PHE A 45 26.96 -8.65 -6.89
C PHE A 45 27.26 -8.33 -5.43
N GLN A 46 27.78 -9.29 -4.65
CA GLN A 46 28.16 -9.06 -3.26
C GLN A 46 29.31 -8.04 -3.12
N GLU A 47 30.23 -7.98 -4.07
CA GLU A 47 31.33 -7.01 -4.07
C GLU A 47 30.88 -5.58 -4.48
N GLN A 48 29.79 -5.47 -5.25
CA GLN A 48 29.32 -4.22 -5.85
C GLN A 48 27.96 -3.75 -5.28
N GLU A 49 27.50 -4.37 -4.19
CA GLU A 49 26.16 -4.14 -3.61
C GLU A 49 25.93 -2.65 -3.28
N GLY A 50 24.87 -2.07 -3.86
CA GLY A 50 24.48 -0.67 -3.67
C GLY A 50 25.28 0.38 -4.47
N GLN A 51 26.16 -0.03 -5.39
CA GLN A 51 26.93 0.92 -6.22
C GLN A 51 26.26 1.28 -7.54
N PHE A 52 25.52 0.34 -8.17
CA PHE A 52 24.97 0.52 -9.52
C PHE A 52 23.58 -0.12 -9.67
N PHE A 53 22.75 0.48 -10.51
CA PHE A 53 21.52 -0.16 -10.98
C PHE A 53 21.88 -1.25 -12.00
N SER A 54 21.43 -2.49 -11.80
CA SER A 54 21.81 -3.63 -12.63
C SER A 54 20.67 -4.12 -13.51
N VAL A 55 20.90 -4.18 -14.82
CA VAL A 55 20.00 -4.81 -15.79
C VAL A 55 20.55 -6.18 -16.12
N ILE A 56 19.84 -7.24 -15.74
CA ILE A 56 20.26 -8.62 -15.96
C ILE A 56 19.39 -9.26 -17.04
N PHE A 57 20.01 -9.60 -18.16
CA PHE A 57 19.47 -10.51 -19.17
C PHE A 57 19.78 -11.95 -18.75
N TYR A 58 18.76 -12.64 -18.22
CA TYR A 58 18.85 -13.99 -17.68
C TYR A 58 18.42 -15.02 -18.72
N GLU A 59 19.33 -15.88 -19.18
CA GLU A 59 19.03 -16.96 -20.10
C GLU A 59 18.27 -18.10 -19.42
N LYS A 60 17.09 -18.44 -19.95
CA LYS A 60 16.28 -19.56 -19.48
C LYS A 60 17.07 -20.87 -19.54
N SER A 61 17.16 -21.58 -18.41
CA SER A 61 17.74 -22.91 -18.39
C SER A 61 16.71 -24.00 -18.73
N LYS A 62 17.20 -25.23 -18.93
CA LYS A 62 16.33 -26.41 -19.10
C LYS A 62 15.53 -26.77 -17.83
N SER A 63 15.88 -26.21 -16.67
CA SER A 63 15.27 -26.56 -15.38
C SER A 63 14.66 -25.33 -14.72
N LEU A 64 13.33 -25.21 -14.82
CA LEU A 64 12.56 -24.15 -14.19
C LEU A 64 12.86 -24.01 -12.69
N SER A 65 12.91 -25.11 -11.95
CA SER A 65 13.17 -25.08 -10.50
C SER A 65 14.55 -24.49 -10.15
N LYS A 66 15.56 -24.76 -10.98
CA LYS A 66 16.91 -24.20 -10.83
C LYS A 66 16.89 -22.69 -11.05
N ASP A 67 16.19 -22.24 -12.08
CA ASP A 67 16.08 -20.82 -12.39
C ASP A 67 15.31 -20.06 -11.31
N LEU A 68 14.17 -20.59 -10.86
CA LEU A 68 13.40 -19.96 -9.77
C LEU A 68 14.21 -19.86 -8.47
N SER A 69 15.07 -20.84 -8.16
CA SER A 69 15.94 -20.77 -6.98
C SER A 69 17.02 -19.69 -7.10
N ARG A 70 17.53 -19.44 -8.31
CA ARG A 70 18.55 -18.42 -8.60
C ARG A 70 17.94 -17.02 -8.61
N LEU A 71 16.83 -16.85 -9.32
CA LEU A 71 16.09 -15.59 -9.39
C LEU A 71 15.65 -15.11 -8.01
N LYS A 72 15.17 -16.01 -7.14
CA LYS A 72 14.83 -15.66 -5.74
C LYS A 72 16.02 -15.13 -4.93
N LYS A 73 17.25 -15.52 -5.26
CA LYS A 73 18.45 -14.94 -4.64
C LYS A 73 18.76 -13.58 -5.25
N LEU A 74 18.64 -13.42 -6.57
CA LEU A 74 18.89 -12.13 -7.24
C LEU A 74 17.92 -11.04 -6.80
N VAL A 75 16.65 -11.37 -6.57
CA VAL A 75 15.67 -10.42 -6.05
C VAL A 75 16.00 -9.97 -4.61
N GLN A 76 16.78 -10.74 -3.84
CA GLN A 76 17.23 -10.31 -2.51
C GLN A 76 18.22 -9.15 -2.58
N HIS A 77 18.93 -8.98 -3.70
CA HIS A 77 19.81 -7.84 -3.96
C HIS A 77 19.05 -6.51 -4.17
N GLY A 78 17.72 -6.50 -4.04
CA GLY A 78 16.96 -5.29 -3.71
C GLY A 78 16.31 -4.54 -4.89
N LYS A 79 16.11 -3.23 -4.72
CA LYS A 79 15.32 -2.37 -5.63
C LYS A 79 16.07 -1.98 -6.91
N ASP A 80 17.38 -2.22 -6.95
CA ASP A 80 18.28 -1.76 -8.00
C ASP A 80 18.56 -2.80 -9.08
N THR A 81 17.79 -3.90 -9.11
CA THR A 81 17.96 -4.96 -10.11
C THR A 81 16.71 -5.10 -10.97
N LEU A 82 16.90 -4.99 -12.28
CA LEU A 82 15.89 -5.33 -13.29
C LEU A 82 16.24 -6.67 -13.94
N LEU A 83 15.30 -7.61 -13.91
CA LEU A 83 15.48 -8.95 -14.47
C LEU A 83 14.66 -9.12 -15.75
N ILE A 84 15.34 -9.38 -16.86
CA ILE A 84 14.77 -9.65 -18.19
C ILE A 84 15.09 -11.10 -18.56
N LEU A 85 14.08 -11.92 -18.78
CA LEU A 85 14.26 -13.33 -19.12
C LEU A 85 14.43 -13.51 -20.63
N ILE A 86 15.54 -14.13 -21.05
CA ILE A 86 15.77 -14.54 -22.43
C ILE A 86 15.22 -15.95 -22.63
N GLY A 87 14.25 -16.12 -23.52
CA GLY A 87 13.70 -17.43 -23.84
C GLY A 87 12.50 -17.39 -24.76
N ASN A 88 12.26 -18.50 -25.45
CA ASN A 88 11.10 -18.70 -26.32
C ASN A 88 10.10 -19.67 -25.68
N ASP A 89 8.88 -19.67 -26.22
CA ASP A 89 7.86 -20.71 -26.02
C ASP A 89 7.55 -21.02 -24.54
N LEU A 90 7.47 -19.98 -23.71
CA LEU A 90 7.09 -20.13 -22.30
C LEU A 90 5.62 -20.54 -22.19
N SER A 91 5.36 -21.67 -21.53
CA SER A 91 4.00 -22.03 -21.14
C SER A 91 3.42 -20.98 -20.18
N ARG A 92 2.08 -20.87 -20.11
CA ARG A 92 1.42 -19.95 -19.18
C ARG A 92 1.85 -20.16 -17.72
N PHE A 93 2.13 -21.41 -17.34
CA PHE A 93 2.62 -21.76 -16.01
C PHE A 93 4.05 -21.28 -15.77
N GLU A 94 4.94 -21.44 -16.76
CA GLU A 94 6.31 -20.91 -16.67
C GLU A 94 6.31 -19.38 -16.61
N LYS A 95 5.54 -18.70 -17.46
CA LYS A 95 5.41 -17.22 -17.43
C LYS A 95 4.99 -16.74 -16.04
N GLN A 96 3.97 -17.36 -15.44
CA GLN A 96 3.52 -17.04 -14.08
C GLN A 96 4.62 -17.31 -13.04
N SER A 97 5.33 -18.43 -13.14
CA SER A 97 6.38 -18.81 -12.20
C SER A 97 7.58 -17.85 -12.24
N TYR A 98 8.03 -17.49 -13.45
CA TYR A 98 9.12 -16.53 -13.65
C TYR A 98 8.74 -15.14 -13.18
N PHE A 99 7.51 -14.72 -13.48
CA PHE A 99 6.98 -13.45 -13.01
C PHE A 99 6.94 -13.38 -11.47
N GLU A 100 6.43 -14.42 -10.79
CA GLU A 100 6.45 -14.51 -9.32
C GLU A 100 7.86 -14.55 -8.72
N ALA A 101 8.86 -14.95 -9.51
CA ALA A 101 10.27 -14.93 -9.13
C ALA A 101 10.97 -13.59 -9.41
N GLY A 102 10.25 -12.58 -9.93
CA GLY A 102 10.75 -11.22 -10.13
C GLY A 102 11.14 -10.85 -11.56
N ILE A 103 10.89 -11.72 -12.55
CA ILE A 103 11.04 -11.35 -13.97
C ILE A 103 9.92 -10.38 -14.35
N THR A 104 10.28 -9.23 -14.91
CA THR A 104 9.28 -8.22 -15.35
C THR A 104 9.17 -8.12 -16.88
N ASN A 105 10.12 -8.69 -17.61
CA ASN A 105 10.14 -8.63 -19.07
C ASN A 105 10.72 -9.92 -19.66
N THR A 106 10.23 -10.36 -20.81
CA THR A 106 10.77 -11.49 -21.57
C THR A 106 11.17 -11.03 -22.96
N ILE A 107 12.26 -11.62 -23.45
CA ILE A 107 12.79 -11.32 -24.79
C ILE A 107 13.20 -12.62 -25.49
N SER A 108 12.87 -12.75 -26.78
CA SER A 108 13.38 -13.84 -27.60
C SER A 108 14.91 -13.81 -27.75
N PRO A 109 15.62 -14.98 -27.76
CA PRO A 109 17.05 -15.07 -28.03
C PRO A 109 17.51 -14.49 -29.38
N ARG A 110 16.57 -14.24 -30.31
CA ARG A 110 16.84 -13.62 -31.62
C ARG A 110 15.88 -12.47 -31.92
N ALA A 111 15.46 -11.75 -30.88
CA ALA A 111 14.59 -10.58 -31.02
C ALA A 111 15.20 -9.54 -31.96
N ASN A 112 14.37 -8.86 -32.74
CA ASN A 112 14.83 -7.83 -33.69
C ASN A 112 15.17 -6.51 -32.97
N ALA A 113 15.78 -5.56 -33.70
CA ALA A 113 16.19 -4.28 -33.15
C ALA A 113 15.04 -3.46 -32.52
N ASP A 114 13.81 -3.56 -33.07
CA ASP A 114 12.65 -2.82 -32.55
C ASP A 114 12.26 -3.28 -31.13
N VAL A 115 12.41 -4.58 -30.84
CA VAL A 115 12.20 -5.12 -29.49
C VAL A 115 13.25 -4.57 -28.53
N PHE A 116 14.51 -4.47 -28.95
CA PHE A 116 15.57 -3.87 -28.12
C PHE A 116 15.36 -2.38 -27.86
N GLU A 117 14.81 -1.61 -28.81
CA GLU A 117 14.40 -0.21 -28.57
C GLU A 117 13.23 -0.12 -27.55
N THR A 118 12.29 -1.06 -27.62
CA THR A 118 11.21 -1.17 -26.63
C THR A 118 11.75 -1.47 -25.23
N ILE A 119 12.71 -2.40 -25.13
CA ILE A 119 13.39 -2.73 -23.88
C ILE A 119 14.19 -1.54 -23.36
N ARG A 120 14.91 -0.82 -24.22
CA ARG A 120 15.63 0.41 -23.86
C ARG A 120 14.68 1.43 -23.24
N LYS A 121 13.51 1.62 -23.84
CA LYS A 121 12.47 2.51 -23.32
C LYS A 121 11.97 2.04 -21.95
N TYR A 122 11.69 0.75 -21.80
CA TYR A 122 11.25 0.16 -20.54
C TYR A 122 12.31 0.29 -19.42
N ILE A 123 13.58 0.00 -19.70
CA ILE A 123 14.70 0.15 -18.76
C ILE A 123 14.77 1.60 -18.27
N ARG A 124 14.70 2.57 -19.19
CA ARG A 124 14.73 3.98 -18.83
C ARG A 124 13.57 4.36 -17.89
N LEU A 125 12.35 3.94 -18.22
CA LEU A 125 11.16 4.19 -17.40
C LEU A 125 11.30 3.57 -16.01
N TYR A 126 11.77 2.33 -15.94
CA TYR A 126 11.98 1.62 -14.69
C TYR A 126 12.98 2.36 -13.80
N ILE A 127 14.14 2.76 -14.34
CA ILE A 127 15.17 3.46 -13.56
C ILE A 127 14.68 4.85 -13.11
N GLU A 128 13.98 5.59 -13.97
CA GLU A 128 13.40 6.88 -13.61
C GLU A 128 12.38 6.73 -12.46
N ALA A 129 11.51 5.73 -12.51
CA ALA A 129 10.54 5.44 -11.45
C ALA A 129 11.23 5.05 -10.12
N THR A 130 12.30 4.23 -10.16
CA THR A 130 13.05 3.83 -8.96
C THR A 130 13.76 5.03 -8.34
N THR A 131 14.42 5.85 -9.16
CA THR A 131 15.13 7.06 -8.70
C THR A 131 14.18 8.07 -8.05
N GLN A 132 12.96 8.24 -8.59
CA GLN A 132 11.95 9.11 -7.96
C GLN A 132 11.48 8.56 -6.63
N THR A 133 11.25 7.26 -6.54
CA THR A 133 10.86 6.59 -5.28
C THR A 133 11.92 6.81 -4.20
N GLU A 134 13.20 6.64 -4.53
CA GLU A 134 14.31 6.88 -3.60
C GLU A 134 14.45 8.34 -3.18
N LYS A 135 14.27 9.28 -4.11
CA LYS A 135 14.26 10.72 -3.78
C LYS A 135 13.13 11.06 -2.81
N PHE A 136 11.97 10.41 -2.93
CA PHE A 136 10.86 10.56 -1.99
C PHE A 136 11.14 9.92 -0.62
N GLU A 137 11.81 8.76 -0.59
CA GLU A 137 12.19 8.08 0.66
C GLU A 137 13.35 8.79 1.40
N THR A 138 14.32 9.34 0.67
CA THR A 138 15.53 10.02 1.21
C THR A 138 15.33 11.50 1.50
N ALA A 139 14.43 12.18 0.77
CA ALA A 139 13.82 13.38 1.29
C ALA A 139 13.03 12.93 2.52
N ASN A 140 13.62 13.06 3.71
CA ASN A 140 12.93 13.07 4.99
C ASN A 140 11.84 14.15 4.92
N THR A 141 10.75 13.82 4.25
CA THR A 141 9.56 14.64 4.14
C THR A 141 8.91 14.43 5.49
N SER A 142 9.37 15.22 6.46
CA SER A 142 8.45 15.84 7.39
C SER A 142 7.46 16.63 6.52
N PHE A 143 6.50 15.91 5.93
CA PHE A 143 5.29 16.50 5.39
C PHE A 143 4.83 17.46 6.49
N PRO A 144 4.60 18.74 6.18
CA PRO A 144 4.20 19.68 7.20
C PRO A 144 2.93 19.12 7.83
N GLN A 145 3.05 18.64 9.08
CA GLN A 145 1.89 18.24 9.85
C GLN A 145 1.02 19.47 9.91
N ILE A 146 -0.16 19.40 9.30
CA ILE A 146 -1.12 20.49 9.40
C ILE A 146 -1.51 20.52 10.88
N GLY A 147 -0.87 21.44 11.60
CA GLY A 147 -0.94 21.51 13.04
C GLY A 147 -2.34 21.88 13.48
N ILE A 148 -2.80 21.26 14.57
CA ILE A 148 -4.04 21.65 15.23
C ILE A 148 -3.88 23.09 15.75
N PRO A 149 -4.80 24.03 15.43
CA PRO A 149 -4.74 25.38 15.97
C PRO A 149 -4.62 25.38 17.50
N LEU A 150 -3.81 26.28 18.07
CA LEU A 150 -3.49 26.29 19.50
C LEU A 150 -4.72 26.25 20.42
N GLY A 151 -5.76 27.02 20.10
CA GLY A 151 -7.01 27.03 20.88
C GLY A 151 -7.72 25.67 20.88
N LYS A 152 -7.81 25.03 19.71
CA LYS A 152 -8.37 23.67 19.57
C LYS A 152 -7.50 22.66 20.30
N ARG A 153 -6.17 22.79 20.21
CA ARG A 153 -5.22 21.90 20.88
C ARG A 153 -5.36 21.95 22.41
N LEU A 154 -5.49 23.15 22.99
CA LEU A 154 -5.71 23.33 24.43
C LEU A 154 -7.04 22.71 24.86
N PHE A 155 -8.10 22.90 24.09
CA PHE A 155 -9.39 22.27 24.32
C PHE A 155 -9.30 20.74 24.30
N ASP A 156 -8.64 20.19 23.28
CA ASP A 156 -8.44 18.74 23.14
C ASP A 156 -7.69 18.13 24.33
N ILE A 157 -6.62 18.78 24.79
CA ILE A 157 -5.84 18.33 25.96
C ILE A 157 -6.70 18.38 27.22
N ALA A 158 -7.42 19.48 27.46
CA ALA A 158 -8.24 19.64 28.65
C ALA A 158 -9.37 18.59 28.70
N VAL A 159 -10.13 18.45 27.61
CA VAL A 159 -11.25 17.50 27.53
C VAL A 159 -10.73 16.06 27.63
N SER A 160 -9.67 15.71 26.90
CA SER A 160 -9.12 14.36 26.93
C SER A 160 -8.57 14.00 28.32
N SER A 161 -7.89 14.93 29.00
CA SER A 161 -7.38 14.71 30.36
C SER A 161 -8.51 14.45 31.37
N ILE A 162 -9.59 15.23 31.29
CA ILE A 162 -10.78 15.05 32.14
C ILE A 162 -11.44 13.70 31.85
N LEU A 163 -11.64 13.35 30.57
CA LEU A 163 -12.25 12.07 30.19
C LEU A 163 -11.40 10.87 30.62
N ILE A 164 -10.08 10.93 30.48
CA ILE A 164 -9.19 9.85 30.94
C ILE A 164 -9.29 9.68 32.45
N LEU A 165 -9.31 10.78 33.22
CA LEU A 165 -9.41 10.72 34.67
C LEU A 165 -10.76 10.10 35.10
N LEU A 166 -11.87 10.58 34.53
CA LEU A 166 -13.21 10.08 34.83
C LEU A 166 -13.42 8.61 34.40
N LEU A 167 -12.87 8.23 33.24
CA LEU A 167 -13.00 6.89 32.69
C LEU A 167 -11.89 5.94 33.16
N SER A 168 -10.95 6.39 34.00
CA SER A 168 -9.82 5.59 34.47
C SER A 168 -10.24 4.26 35.14
N PRO A 169 -11.33 4.18 35.93
CA PRO A 169 -11.76 2.89 36.49
C PRO A 169 -12.20 1.93 35.38
N ILE A 170 -12.93 2.42 34.37
CA ILE A 170 -13.40 1.62 33.24
C ILE A 170 -12.22 1.15 32.39
N LEU A 171 -11.24 2.02 32.12
CA LEU A 171 -10.01 1.68 31.42
C LEU A 171 -9.24 0.56 32.14
N ALA A 172 -9.09 0.66 33.47
CA ALA A 172 -8.39 -0.33 34.28
C ALA A 172 -9.13 -1.68 34.31
N ILE A 173 -10.45 -1.67 34.56
CA ILE A 173 -11.27 -2.88 34.56
C ILE A 173 -11.21 -3.57 33.18
N THR A 174 -11.34 -2.80 32.11
CA THR A 174 -11.25 -3.31 30.73
C THR A 174 -9.90 -3.94 30.46
N TYR A 175 -8.81 -3.27 30.86
CA TYR A 175 -7.45 -3.78 30.70
C TYR A 175 -7.29 -5.15 31.40
N ILE A 176 -7.76 -5.26 32.64
CA ILE A 176 -7.70 -6.51 33.42
C ILE A 176 -8.56 -7.59 32.75
N ALA A 177 -9.80 -7.28 32.33
CA ALA A 177 -10.69 -8.23 31.69
C ALA A 177 -10.09 -8.85 30.42
N ILE A 178 -9.43 -8.04 29.58
CA ILE A 178 -8.75 -8.54 28.37
C ILE A 178 -7.55 -9.43 28.71
N LYS A 179 -6.78 -9.05 29.74
CA LYS A 179 -5.63 -9.83 30.21
C LYS A 179 -6.02 -11.18 30.79
N LEU A 180 -7.18 -11.27 31.45
CA LEU A 180 -7.72 -12.51 31.99
C LEU A 180 -8.26 -13.43 30.89
N GLU A 181 -8.85 -12.87 29.82
CA GLU A 181 -9.41 -13.68 28.73
C GLU A 181 -8.34 -14.22 27.77
N SER A 182 -7.28 -13.46 27.48
CA SER A 182 -6.30 -13.85 26.46
C SER A 182 -4.88 -13.34 26.73
N LYS A 183 -3.87 -14.17 26.40
CA LYS A 183 -2.45 -13.82 26.54
C LYS A 183 -2.06 -12.65 25.61
N GLY A 184 -1.07 -11.84 26.01
CA GLY A 184 -0.51 -10.71 25.22
C GLY A 184 -0.96 -9.31 25.70
N SER A 185 -0.69 -8.28 24.91
CA SER A 185 -1.02 -6.88 25.25
C SER A 185 -2.52 -6.60 25.18
N ALA A 186 -3.10 -5.95 26.20
CA ALA A 186 -4.49 -5.53 26.17
C ALA A 186 -4.72 -4.30 25.28
N VAL A 187 -3.67 -3.51 24.99
CA VAL A 187 -3.72 -2.38 24.05
C VAL A 187 -3.08 -2.82 22.74
N TYR A 188 -3.84 -2.67 21.65
CA TYR A 188 -3.44 -2.89 20.28
C TYR A 188 -3.10 -1.55 19.61
N LYS A 189 -2.04 -1.56 18.79
CA LYS A 189 -1.60 -0.40 18.01
C LYS A 189 -1.82 -0.69 16.54
N SER A 190 -2.59 0.16 15.85
CA SER A 190 -2.81 0.05 14.42
C SER A 190 -2.21 1.27 13.71
N LYS A 191 -1.53 1.08 12.57
CA LYS A 191 -1.10 2.21 11.76
C LYS A 191 -2.31 2.85 11.06
N ARG A 192 -2.39 4.17 11.17
CA ARG A 192 -3.44 4.98 10.55
C ARG A 192 -2.87 6.24 9.94
N ILE A 193 -3.54 6.73 8.90
CA ILE A 193 -3.27 8.01 8.24
C ILE A 193 -4.19 9.07 8.84
N GLY A 194 -3.57 10.13 9.33
CA GLY A 194 -4.23 11.32 9.85
C GLY A 194 -3.97 12.55 8.99
N SER A 195 -3.85 13.71 9.65
CA SER A 195 -3.67 14.99 8.99
C SER A 195 -2.37 15.06 8.19
N GLY A 196 -2.41 15.69 7.02
CA GLY A 196 -1.24 15.84 6.14
C GLY A 196 -0.67 14.50 5.67
N TYR A 197 -1.50 13.45 5.57
CA TYR A 197 -1.07 12.09 5.25
C TYR A 197 -0.10 11.44 6.26
N TYR A 198 0.01 12.00 7.47
CA TYR A 198 0.94 11.48 8.47
C TYR A 198 0.47 10.15 9.08
N MET A 199 1.40 9.20 9.18
CA MET A 199 1.18 7.90 9.82
C MET A 199 1.39 7.98 11.34
N PHE A 200 0.42 7.50 12.12
CA PHE A 200 0.56 7.44 13.58
C PHE A 200 0.07 6.10 14.16
N ASP A 201 0.48 5.84 15.40
CA ASP A 201 0.07 4.67 16.19
C ASP A 201 -1.33 4.91 16.77
N PHE A 202 -2.36 4.36 16.14
CA PHE A 202 -3.74 4.44 16.62
C PHE A 202 -3.99 3.41 17.72
N TYR A 203 -4.33 3.85 18.93
CA TYR A 203 -4.55 2.97 20.09
C TYR A 203 -5.99 2.49 20.19
N LYS A 204 -6.15 1.17 20.41
CA LYS A 204 -7.43 0.56 20.80
C LYS A 204 -7.19 -0.51 21.86
N PHE A 205 -8.22 -0.84 22.64
CA PHE A 205 -8.18 -2.11 23.35
C PHE A 205 -8.32 -3.27 22.38
N ARG A 206 -7.59 -4.34 22.65
CA ARG A 206 -7.60 -5.55 21.85
C ARG A 206 -8.95 -6.26 22.03
N SER A 207 -9.74 -6.26 20.97
CA SER A 207 -11.03 -6.98 20.93
C SER A 207 -10.94 -8.34 20.24
N MET A 208 -9.84 -8.65 19.58
CA MET A 208 -9.63 -9.88 18.80
C MET A 208 -8.58 -10.78 19.44
N TYR A 209 -8.62 -12.09 19.11
CA TYR A 209 -7.56 -13.00 19.52
C TYR A 209 -6.22 -12.64 18.87
N PRO A 210 -5.07 -12.91 19.51
CA PRO A 210 -3.74 -12.58 18.96
C PRO A 210 -3.42 -13.19 17.59
N ASP A 211 -4.10 -14.27 17.19
CA ASP A 211 -3.93 -14.94 15.90
C ASP A 211 -4.90 -14.45 14.81
N ALA A 212 -5.70 -13.41 15.09
CA ALA A 212 -6.70 -12.88 14.17
C ALA A 212 -6.13 -12.38 12.83
N ASP A 213 -4.90 -11.87 12.84
CA ASP A 213 -4.22 -11.37 11.63
C ASP A 213 -3.84 -12.52 10.68
N LYS A 214 -3.45 -13.68 11.23
CA LYS A 214 -3.16 -14.88 10.42
C LYS A 214 -4.41 -15.37 9.67
N ARG A 215 -5.58 -15.21 10.30
CA ARG A 215 -6.88 -15.58 9.73
C ARG A 215 -7.51 -14.48 8.86
N LEU A 216 -6.92 -13.28 8.77
CA LEU A 216 -7.48 -12.18 7.96
C LEU A 216 -7.55 -12.54 6.48
N LYS A 217 -6.54 -13.27 5.96
CA LYS A 217 -6.51 -13.73 4.56
C LYS A 217 -7.67 -14.68 4.24
N GLU A 218 -8.09 -15.51 5.20
CA GLU A 218 -9.19 -16.46 5.04
C GLU A 218 -10.56 -15.76 4.95
N TYR A 219 -10.70 -14.59 5.55
CA TYR A 219 -11.98 -13.86 5.62
C TYR A 219 -12.08 -12.64 4.70
N MET A 220 -11.03 -12.29 3.94
CA MET A 220 -11.11 -11.23 2.93
C MET A 220 -12.19 -11.50 1.86
N ALA A 221 -12.45 -12.77 1.56
CA ALA A 221 -13.49 -13.20 0.63
C ALA A 221 -14.92 -12.99 1.15
N LEU A 222 -15.11 -12.72 2.45
CA LEU A 222 -16.41 -12.47 3.08
C LEU A 222 -16.73 -10.98 3.20
N ASN A 223 -15.98 -10.09 2.53
CA ASN A 223 -16.22 -8.65 2.60
C ASN A 223 -17.62 -8.31 2.06
N GLN A 224 -18.47 -7.71 2.89
CA GLN A 224 -19.85 -7.40 2.54
C GLN A 224 -20.02 -6.35 1.42
N TYR A 225 -18.93 -5.69 1.03
CA TYR A 225 -18.93 -4.67 -0.01
C TYR A 225 -18.29 -5.15 -1.33
N ALA A 226 -18.06 -6.45 -1.50
CA ALA A 226 -17.40 -7.00 -2.69
C ALA A 226 -18.22 -6.89 -3.99
N ASP A 227 -19.54 -6.77 -3.93
CA ASP A 227 -20.43 -6.92 -5.10
C ASP A 227 -20.72 -5.64 -5.91
N ALA A 228 -20.01 -4.53 -5.67
CA ALA A 228 -20.25 -3.28 -6.39
C ALA A 228 -19.00 -2.76 -7.12
N SER A 229 -18.50 -3.50 -8.11
CA SER A 229 -17.60 -2.88 -9.10
C SER A 229 -17.72 -3.50 -10.50
N LEU A 230 -18.29 -2.68 -11.39
CA LEU A 230 -18.50 -2.85 -12.82
C LEU A 230 -17.23 -3.28 -13.59
N SER A 231 -17.48 -4.02 -14.67
CA SER A 231 -16.53 -4.53 -15.67
C SER A 231 -15.68 -3.42 -16.30
N VAL A 232 -14.35 -3.57 -16.25
CA VAL A 232 -13.42 -2.78 -17.05
C VAL A 232 -13.03 -3.59 -18.29
N ASN A 233 -13.23 -2.98 -19.47
CA ASN A 233 -12.91 -3.54 -20.78
C ASN A 233 -11.41 -3.84 -20.95
N ARG A 234 -11.14 -4.92 -21.69
CA ARG A 234 -9.90 -5.70 -21.67
C ARG A 234 -8.82 -5.25 -22.68
N SER A 235 -8.78 -3.99 -23.11
CA SER A 235 -8.07 -3.66 -24.37
C SER A 235 -7.16 -2.42 -24.38
N THR A 236 -6.85 -1.74 -23.27
CA THR A 236 -6.21 -0.41 -23.33
C THR A 236 -4.73 -0.33 -22.96
N VAL A 237 -4.07 -1.42 -22.57
CA VAL A 237 -2.67 -1.31 -22.05
C VAL A 237 -1.63 -1.23 -23.16
N ALA A 238 -1.89 -1.81 -24.33
CA ALA A 238 -0.90 -1.89 -25.41
C ALA A 238 -0.75 -0.61 -26.26
N THR A 239 -1.59 0.42 -26.06
CA THR A 239 -1.65 1.58 -26.98
C THR A 239 -1.11 2.88 -26.38
N MET A 240 -0.59 2.87 -25.15
CA MET A 240 -0.20 4.10 -24.42
C MET A 240 1.27 4.07 -24.02
N ILE A 241 2.19 3.98 -24.99
CA ILE A 241 3.60 4.28 -24.71
C ILE A 241 4.09 5.37 -25.68
N SER A 242 3.57 6.58 -25.53
CA SER A 242 4.15 7.80 -26.10
C SER A 242 5.36 8.24 -25.26
N ASP A 243 6.31 8.96 -25.87
CA ASP A 243 7.56 9.41 -25.22
C ASP A 243 7.37 10.44 -24.09
N GLY A 244 6.14 10.87 -23.83
CA GLY A 244 5.79 11.88 -22.81
C GLY A 244 5.27 11.34 -21.47
N ASP A 245 4.94 10.05 -21.34
CA ASP A 245 4.12 9.55 -20.22
C ASP A 245 4.90 8.88 -19.07
N ALA A 246 6.22 9.06 -19.04
CA ALA A 246 7.10 8.44 -18.04
C ALA A 246 6.74 8.77 -16.57
N GLN A 247 6.06 9.90 -16.35
CA GLN A 247 5.65 10.36 -15.02
C GLN A 247 4.40 9.66 -14.47
N LEU A 248 3.74 8.79 -15.25
CA LEU A 248 2.44 8.21 -14.86
C LEU A 248 2.50 6.83 -14.20
N PHE A 249 3.67 6.17 -14.15
CA PHE A 249 3.81 4.80 -13.65
C PHE A 249 4.67 4.73 -12.39
N THR A 250 4.16 4.05 -11.36
CA THR A 250 4.95 3.70 -10.17
C THR A 250 5.84 2.48 -10.43
N THR A 251 6.92 2.33 -9.67
CA THR A 251 7.80 1.14 -9.72
C THR A 251 7.04 -0.16 -9.51
N ASP A 252 6.10 -0.16 -8.57
CA ASP A 252 5.23 -1.31 -8.29
C ASP A 252 4.33 -1.65 -9.48
N GLU A 253 3.82 -0.65 -10.22
CA GLU A 253 3.03 -0.89 -11.44
C GLU A 253 3.86 -1.48 -12.58
N LEU A 254 5.14 -1.09 -12.70
CA LEU A 254 6.06 -1.66 -13.69
C LEU A 254 6.54 -3.08 -13.33
N ARG A 255 6.53 -3.43 -12.04
CA ARG A 255 6.82 -4.78 -11.53
C ARG A 255 5.62 -5.73 -11.61
N ASP A 256 4.40 -5.18 -11.64
CA ASP A 256 3.15 -5.95 -11.68
C ASP A 256 2.77 -6.47 -13.09
N VAL A 257 3.58 -6.17 -14.10
CA VAL A 257 3.33 -6.51 -15.50
C VAL A 257 4.53 -7.26 -16.07
N LEU A 258 4.28 -8.44 -16.63
CA LEU A 258 5.19 -9.12 -17.55
C LEU A 258 4.90 -8.63 -18.96
N ILE A 259 5.88 -8.02 -19.60
CA ILE A 259 5.85 -7.70 -21.02
C ILE A 259 6.55 -8.85 -21.75
N ASP A 260 5.83 -9.53 -22.64
CA ASP A 260 6.33 -10.59 -23.51
C ASP A 260 6.09 -10.20 -24.97
N ASP A 261 6.94 -10.70 -25.88
CA ASP A 261 7.02 -10.28 -27.29
C ASP A 261 5.64 -10.17 -27.98
N ASP A 262 4.71 -11.07 -27.65
CA ASP A 262 3.34 -11.08 -28.20
C ASP A 262 2.22 -10.93 -27.14
N THR A 263 2.54 -10.84 -25.84
CA THR A 263 1.51 -10.84 -24.78
C THR A 263 1.87 -9.99 -23.56
N VAL A 264 0.92 -9.21 -23.03
CA VAL A 264 1.07 -8.55 -21.73
C VAL A 264 0.38 -9.40 -20.66
N VAL A 265 1.17 -10.01 -19.77
CA VAL A 265 0.65 -10.81 -18.64
C VAL A 265 0.75 -9.96 -17.38
N LYS A 266 -0.39 -9.48 -16.88
CA LYS A 266 -0.43 -8.87 -15.53
C LYS A 266 -0.38 -9.97 -14.48
N SER A 267 0.28 -9.71 -13.36
CA SER A 267 0.19 -10.55 -12.17
C SER A 267 -1.26 -10.97 -11.94
N SER A 268 -1.50 -12.24 -11.66
CA SER A 268 -2.83 -12.72 -11.27
C SER A 268 -3.34 -12.05 -9.98
N ASN A 269 -2.50 -11.29 -9.28
CA ASN A 269 -2.90 -10.39 -8.19
C ASN A 269 -3.43 -9.02 -8.66
N SER A 270 -3.18 -8.63 -9.90
CA SER A 270 -3.61 -7.34 -10.50
C SER A 270 -4.85 -7.49 -11.39
N ALA A 271 -5.21 -8.72 -11.83
CA ALA A 271 -6.58 -9.07 -12.24
C ALA A 271 -7.56 -9.20 -11.04
N GLY A 272 -7.11 -8.72 -9.88
CA GLY A 272 -7.79 -8.70 -8.60
C GLY A 272 -7.49 -7.45 -7.76
N ARG A 273 -7.07 -6.33 -8.35
CA ARG A 273 -7.69 -5.05 -7.94
C ARG A 273 -9.10 -5.03 -8.55
N GLN A 274 -9.94 -5.99 -8.15
CA GLN A 274 -11.34 -5.64 -7.87
C GLN A 274 -11.24 -4.32 -7.12
N LYS A 275 -12.12 -3.35 -7.41
CA LYS A 275 -12.29 -2.25 -6.48
C LYS A 275 -12.76 -2.90 -5.18
N LYS A 276 -11.81 -3.39 -4.37
CA LYS A 276 -12.02 -3.81 -3.01
C LYS A 276 -12.63 -2.57 -2.42
N ALA A 277 -13.87 -2.69 -1.99
CA ALA A 277 -14.56 -1.57 -1.42
C ALA A 277 -13.62 -0.83 -0.47
N ALA A 278 -13.64 0.50 -0.57
CA ALA A 278 -12.77 1.36 0.22
C ALA A 278 -12.88 1.07 1.72
N PHE A 279 -13.95 0.39 2.14
CA PHE A 279 -14.16 -0.07 3.50
C PHE A 279 -14.32 -1.59 3.57
N PHE A 280 -13.66 -2.22 4.56
CA PHE A 280 -13.84 -3.63 4.89
C PHE A 280 -14.72 -3.76 6.13
N LYS A 281 -15.81 -4.54 6.04
CA LYS A 281 -16.69 -4.81 7.20
C LYS A 281 -17.23 -6.25 7.15
N LEU A 282 -17.21 -6.89 8.31
CA LEU A 282 -17.82 -8.21 8.56
C LEU A 282 -18.87 -8.03 9.66
N GLU A 283 -20.11 -8.45 9.44
CA GLU A 283 -21.19 -8.30 10.44
C GLU A 283 -20.96 -9.18 11.69
N LYS A 284 -20.42 -10.40 11.52
CA LYS A 284 -20.11 -11.33 12.61
C LYS A 284 -18.70 -11.89 12.45
N ASP A 285 -17.71 -11.14 12.93
CA ASP A 285 -16.32 -11.55 12.84
C ASP A 285 -15.99 -12.63 13.90
N PRO A 286 -15.66 -13.87 13.49
CA PRO A 286 -15.39 -14.99 14.40
C PRO A 286 -14.09 -14.80 15.20
N ARG A 287 -13.25 -13.83 14.84
CA ARG A 287 -11.98 -13.54 15.50
C ARG A 287 -12.13 -12.67 16.75
N VAL A 288 -13.34 -12.18 17.02
CA VAL A 288 -13.66 -11.32 18.16
C VAL A 288 -13.88 -12.16 19.41
N THR A 289 -13.22 -11.77 20.50
CA THR A 289 -13.31 -12.41 21.82
C THR A 289 -14.67 -12.13 22.50
N LYS A 290 -15.00 -12.80 23.60
CA LYS A 290 -16.27 -12.54 24.31
C LYS A 290 -16.23 -11.17 24.96
N VAL A 291 -15.14 -10.81 25.64
CA VAL A 291 -14.95 -9.45 26.18
C VAL A 291 -14.93 -8.46 25.02
N GLY A 292 -14.18 -8.76 23.95
CA GLY A 292 -14.09 -7.90 22.76
C GLY A 292 -15.42 -7.58 22.09
N ARG A 293 -16.40 -8.50 22.13
CA ARG A 293 -17.76 -8.24 21.62
C ARG A 293 -18.48 -7.18 22.46
N ILE A 294 -18.32 -7.21 23.78
CA ILE A 294 -18.87 -6.21 24.69
C ILE A 294 -18.16 -4.86 24.44
N LEU A 295 -16.83 -4.87 24.33
CA LEU A 295 -16.06 -3.64 24.11
C LEU A 295 -16.48 -2.93 22.82
N ARG A 296 -16.64 -3.65 21.71
CA ARG A 296 -17.11 -3.09 20.44
C ARG A 296 -18.55 -2.60 20.48
N LYS A 297 -19.43 -3.28 21.23
CA LYS A 297 -20.84 -2.89 21.35
C LYS A 297 -21.00 -1.52 22.00
N TYR A 298 -20.20 -1.26 23.04
CA TYR A 298 -20.23 0.00 23.79
C TYR A 298 -19.12 0.98 23.38
N SER A 299 -18.39 0.70 22.29
CA SER A 299 -17.21 1.47 21.84
C SER A 299 -16.14 1.71 22.91
N ILE A 300 -16.07 0.84 23.93
CA ILE A 300 -15.08 0.93 25.01
C ILE A 300 -13.69 0.63 24.46
N ASP A 301 -13.59 -0.17 23.38
CA ASP A 301 -12.33 -0.46 22.71
C ASP A 301 -11.64 0.76 22.12
N GLU A 302 -12.37 1.86 21.93
CA GLU A 302 -11.89 3.10 21.36
C GLU A 302 -11.39 4.11 22.39
N LEU A 303 -11.65 3.91 23.69
CA LEU A 303 -11.23 4.84 24.75
C LEU A 303 -9.71 5.10 24.80
N PRO A 304 -8.81 4.15 24.49
CA PRO A 304 -7.37 4.44 24.43
C PRO A 304 -6.97 5.52 23.42
N GLN A 305 -7.84 5.87 22.46
CA GLN A 305 -7.61 6.98 21.51
C GLN A 305 -7.52 8.34 22.22
N LEU A 306 -8.05 8.49 23.43
CA LEU A 306 -7.87 9.70 24.23
C LEU A 306 -6.38 10.00 24.49
N PHE A 307 -5.54 8.96 24.60
CA PHE A 307 -4.09 9.12 24.67
C PHE A 307 -3.48 9.60 23.34
N ASN A 308 -4.04 9.23 22.19
CA ASN A 308 -3.64 9.81 20.89
C ASN A 308 -3.96 11.30 20.84
N VAL A 309 -5.11 11.70 21.39
CA VAL A 309 -5.45 13.12 21.55
C VAL A 309 -4.44 13.81 22.45
N LEU A 310 -4.06 13.26 23.60
CA LEU A 310 -3.03 13.86 24.46
C LEU A 310 -1.65 13.98 23.78
N LYS A 311 -1.27 13.02 22.93
CA LYS A 311 -0.02 13.08 22.16
C LYS A 311 -0.03 14.11 21.04
N GLY A 312 -1.21 14.45 20.53
CA GLY A 312 -1.37 15.35 19.38
C GLY A 312 -1.50 14.63 18.04
N ASP A 313 -1.56 13.30 18.04
CA ASP A 313 -1.84 12.52 16.83
C ASP A 313 -3.28 12.73 16.33
N MET A 314 -4.19 13.05 17.25
CA MET A 314 -5.62 13.22 17.02
C MET A 314 -6.18 14.44 17.78
N SER A 315 -7.39 14.83 17.41
CA SER A 315 -8.25 15.82 18.04
C SER A 315 -9.54 15.13 18.52
N ILE A 316 -10.28 15.75 19.44
CA ILE A 316 -11.60 15.25 19.85
C ILE A 316 -12.55 15.27 18.65
N VAL A 317 -12.56 16.37 17.90
CA VAL A 317 -13.35 16.53 16.66
C VAL A 317 -12.43 16.66 15.46
N GLY A 318 -12.66 15.85 14.43
CA GLY A 318 -11.85 15.80 13.23
C GLY A 318 -12.31 14.71 12.27
N ASN A 319 -11.62 14.57 11.14
CA ASN A 319 -11.95 13.52 10.17
C ASN A 319 -11.48 12.16 10.68
N ARG A 320 -12.21 11.10 10.35
CA ARG A 320 -11.85 9.76 10.81
C ARG A 320 -10.47 9.37 10.25
N PRO A 321 -9.51 8.94 11.09
CA PRO A 321 -8.24 8.43 10.61
C PRO A 321 -8.43 7.07 9.91
N LEU A 322 -7.80 6.92 8.75
CA LEU A 322 -8.00 5.77 7.87
C LEU A 322 -6.89 4.74 8.01
N PRO A 323 -7.19 3.43 7.88
CA PRO A 323 -6.19 2.42 7.60
C PRO A 323 -5.35 2.77 6.37
N LEU A 324 -4.11 2.27 6.33
CA LEU A 324 -3.19 2.48 5.20
C LEU A 324 -3.84 2.10 3.86
N TYR A 325 -4.41 0.90 3.78
CA TYR A 325 -5.06 0.41 2.57
C TYR A 325 -6.29 1.23 2.12
N GLU A 326 -6.98 1.94 3.02
CA GLU A 326 -8.10 2.83 2.64
C GLU A 326 -7.55 4.19 2.18
N ALA A 327 -6.54 4.70 2.87
CA ALA A 327 -5.90 5.97 2.53
C ALA A 327 -5.16 5.92 1.18
N GLU A 328 -4.54 4.77 0.84
CA GLU A 328 -3.92 4.53 -0.47
C GLU A 328 -4.90 4.66 -1.65
N MET A 329 -6.20 4.44 -1.41
CA MET A 329 -7.24 4.59 -2.43
C MET A 329 -7.74 6.03 -2.58
N LEU A 330 -7.37 6.95 -1.68
CA LEU A 330 -7.90 8.31 -1.60
C LEU A 330 -6.87 9.38 -1.98
N THR A 331 -6.01 9.07 -2.95
CA THR A 331 -4.91 9.93 -3.43
C THR A 331 -5.31 10.89 -4.55
N THR A 332 -6.56 10.86 -5.02
CA THR A 332 -7.05 11.74 -6.08
C THR A 332 -7.38 13.14 -5.56
N ASP A 333 -7.36 14.15 -6.43
CA ASP A 333 -7.71 15.54 -6.10
C ASP A 333 -9.09 15.67 -5.42
N ASP A 334 -10.04 14.81 -5.80
CA ASP A 334 -11.40 14.77 -5.25
C ASP A 334 -11.47 14.28 -3.80
N SER A 335 -10.44 13.60 -3.31
CA SER A 335 -10.47 12.93 -2.00
C SER A 335 -9.34 13.35 -1.08
N VAL A 336 -8.18 13.77 -1.62
CA VAL A 336 -6.97 14.13 -0.87
C VAL A 336 -7.21 15.25 0.15
N GLN A 337 -8.13 16.18 -0.14
CA GLN A 337 -8.44 17.32 0.71
C GLN A 337 -9.00 16.93 2.08
N ARG A 338 -9.56 15.72 2.24
CA ARG A 338 -10.03 15.24 3.54
C ARG A 338 -8.92 15.18 4.59
N PHE A 339 -7.67 14.98 4.15
CA PHE A 339 -6.51 14.86 5.03
C PHE A 339 -5.99 16.23 5.49
N MET A 340 -6.60 17.34 5.07
CA MET A 340 -6.27 18.67 5.58
C MET A 340 -6.79 18.91 7.00
N ALA A 341 -7.86 18.23 7.40
CA ALA A 341 -8.38 18.30 8.76
C ALA A 341 -7.56 17.42 9.74
N PRO A 342 -7.57 17.73 11.04
CA PRO A 342 -7.01 16.83 12.04
C PRO A 342 -7.76 15.51 12.09
N ALA A 343 -7.05 14.43 12.43
CA ALA A 343 -7.70 13.15 12.73
C ALA A 343 -8.59 13.28 13.97
N GLY A 344 -9.82 12.78 13.94
CA GLY A 344 -10.81 12.93 15.00
C GLY A 344 -11.30 11.62 15.59
N ILE A 345 -11.72 11.66 16.86
CA ILE A 345 -12.53 10.58 17.47
C ILE A 345 -13.95 10.61 16.87
N THR A 346 -14.53 11.81 16.82
CA THR A 346 -15.79 12.10 16.14
C THR A 346 -15.57 13.15 15.04
N GLY A 347 -16.49 13.22 14.08
CA GLY A 347 -16.37 14.06 12.90
C GLY A 347 -17.73 14.31 12.24
N LEU A 348 -17.76 15.23 11.29
CA LEU A 348 -19.00 15.68 10.66
C LEU A 348 -19.81 14.51 10.09
N TRP A 349 -19.19 13.67 9.26
CA TRP A 349 -19.92 12.56 8.64
C TRP A 349 -20.39 11.51 9.67
N GLN A 350 -19.71 11.36 10.81
CA GLN A 350 -20.10 10.40 11.85
C GLN A 350 -21.39 10.81 12.55
N VAL A 351 -21.71 12.11 12.56
CA VAL A 351 -22.92 12.67 13.18
C VAL A 351 -24.02 13.05 12.19
N GLU A 352 -23.69 13.20 10.91
CA GLU A 352 -24.67 13.48 9.87
C GLU A 352 -25.34 12.18 9.38
N LYS A 353 -26.67 12.17 9.37
CA LYS A 353 -27.47 11.15 8.68
C LYS A 353 -28.01 11.79 7.40
N ARG A 354 -27.53 11.37 6.22
CA ARG A 354 -28.15 11.69 4.92
C ARG A 354 -28.62 10.39 4.27
N GLY A 355 -29.86 10.37 3.81
CA GLY A 355 -30.49 9.26 3.09
C GLY A 355 -31.78 8.77 3.76
N ASP A 356 -32.81 8.50 2.95
CA ASP A 356 -34.16 8.06 3.36
C ASP A 356 -34.16 6.77 4.19
N ASN A 357 -33.05 6.01 4.17
CA ASN A 357 -32.85 4.75 4.93
C ASN A 357 -31.65 4.79 5.89
N GLY A 358 -31.03 5.95 6.14
CA GLY A 358 -29.92 6.09 7.09
C GLY A 358 -28.57 5.49 6.65
N SER A 359 -28.41 5.06 5.39
CA SER A 359 -27.13 4.61 4.82
C SER A 359 -26.55 5.65 3.86
N MET A 360 -25.39 6.20 4.22
CA MET A 360 -24.64 7.18 3.41
C MET A 360 -23.58 6.46 2.55
N SER A 361 -23.46 6.85 1.28
CA SER A 361 -22.45 6.34 0.35
C SER A 361 -21.04 6.80 0.74
N ASP A 362 -20.03 6.10 0.24
CA ASP A 362 -18.62 6.42 0.56
C ASP A 362 -18.20 7.80 0.03
N GLN A 363 -18.69 8.18 -1.16
CA GLN A 363 -18.44 9.51 -1.73
C GLN A 363 -19.05 10.64 -0.89
N GLU A 364 -20.24 10.43 -0.33
CA GLU A 364 -20.87 11.44 0.55
C GLU A 364 -20.11 11.61 1.86
N ARG A 365 -19.56 10.53 2.43
CA ARG A 365 -18.69 10.61 3.62
C ARG A 365 -17.43 11.43 3.33
N ILE A 366 -16.77 11.16 2.20
CA ILE A 366 -15.58 11.90 1.77
C ILE A 366 -15.93 13.37 1.57
N LYS A 367 -17.07 13.69 0.95
CA LYS A 367 -17.52 15.09 0.78
C LYS A 367 -17.73 15.80 2.11
N LEU A 368 -18.31 15.12 3.12
CA LEU A 368 -18.48 15.70 4.45
C LEU A 368 -17.15 15.87 5.20
N ASP A 369 -16.21 14.95 5.03
CA ASP A 369 -14.84 15.10 5.54
C ASP A 369 -14.15 16.34 4.91
N ILE A 370 -14.30 16.53 3.59
CA ILE A 370 -13.74 17.69 2.87
C ILE A 370 -14.43 18.98 3.31
N ASP A 371 -15.75 18.97 3.47
CA ASP A 371 -16.51 20.13 3.95
C ASP A 371 -16.05 20.57 5.34
N TYR A 372 -15.83 19.61 6.26
CA TYR A 372 -15.23 19.91 7.56
C TYR A 372 -13.82 20.50 7.44
N ALA A 373 -12.99 19.96 6.54
CA ALA A 373 -11.64 20.44 6.34
C ALA A 373 -11.59 21.88 5.76
N GLN A 374 -12.52 22.22 4.87
CA GLN A 374 -12.58 23.53 4.22
C GLN A 374 -13.26 24.61 5.06
N HIS A 375 -14.32 24.24 5.79
CA HIS A 375 -15.19 25.19 6.52
C HIS A 375 -15.04 25.06 8.04
N TYR A 376 -13.89 24.58 8.51
CA TYR A 376 -13.60 24.42 9.93
C TYR A 376 -13.93 25.69 10.72
N SER A 377 -14.71 25.51 11.79
CA SER A 377 -14.96 26.55 12.79
C SER A 377 -15.19 25.95 14.18
N VAL A 378 -14.91 26.72 15.22
CA VAL A 378 -15.19 26.31 16.62
C VAL A 378 -16.68 25.98 16.82
N TRP A 379 -17.56 26.72 16.16
CA TRP A 379 -19.00 26.46 16.22
C TRP A 379 -19.39 25.11 15.59
N MET A 380 -18.74 24.75 14.48
CA MET A 380 -18.92 23.45 13.85
C MET A 380 -18.49 22.31 14.77
N ASP A 381 -17.35 22.45 15.45
CA ASP A 381 -16.90 21.47 16.46
C ASP A 381 -17.92 21.29 17.58
N LEU A 382 -18.43 22.40 18.15
CA LEU A 382 -19.45 22.35 19.20
C LEU A 382 -20.74 21.67 18.72
N LYS A 383 -21.17 21.95 17.49
CA LYS A 383 -22.33 21.29 16.87
C LYS A 383 -22.10 19.79 16.71
N ILE A 384 -20.91 19.37 16.26
CA ILE A 384 -20.56 17.95 16.12
C ILE A 384 -20.53 17.27 17.49
N LEU A 385 -19.95 17.90 18.51
CA LEU A 385 -19.94 17.37 19.88
C LEU A 385 -21.34 17.19 20.44
N TYR A 386 -22.21 18.19 20.29
CA TYR A 386 -23.60 18.12 20.72
C TYR A 386 -24.34 16.98 20.02
N LYS A 387 -24.22 16.88 18.69
CA LYS A 387 -24.83 15.78 17.93
C LYS A 387 -24.27 14.41 18.35
N THR A 388 -22.97 14.31 18.60
CA THR A 388 -22.30 13.07 19.07
C THR A 388 -22.92 12.61 20.39
N PHE A 389 -23.09 13.52 21.35
CA PHE A 389 -23.71 13.23 22.63
C PHE A 389 -25.17 12.80 22.49
N SER A 390 -25.96 13.51 21.67
CA SER A 390 -27.37 13.14 21.42
C SER A 390 -27.52 11.76 20.75
N ALA A 391 -26.61 11.41 19.84
CA ALA A 391 -26.64 10.13 19.13
C ALA A 391 -26.27 8.97 20.05
N PHE A 392 -25.41 9.21 21.05
CA PHE A 392 -25.08 8.23 22.07
C PHE A 392 -26.27 7.97 23.01
N ILE A 393 -26.96 9.03 23.45
CA ILE A 393 -28.17 8.90 24.30
C ILE A 393 -29.30 8.17 23.57
N GLN A 394 -29.58 8.53 22.32
CA GLN A 394 -30.64 7.87 21.54
C GLN A 394 -30.39 6.37 21.31
N LYS A 395 -29.14 5.90 21.36
CA LYS A 395 -28.81 4.47 21.29
C LYS A 395 -28.94 3.75 22.63
N ALA A 396 -28.95 4.46 23.75
CA ALA A 396 -29.12 3.89 25.08
C ALA A 396 -30.60 3.59 25.39
N ASP A 397 -31.53 4.26 24.71
CA ASP A 397 -32.98 4.10 24.84
C ASP A 397 -33.59 3.04 23.89
N VAL A 398 -32.78 2.16 23.27
CA VAL A 398 -33.20 1.11 22.33
C VAL A 398 -32.74 -0.28 22.76
#